data_AF-A0A8J9V3A7-F1
#
_entry.id   AF-A0A8J9V3A7-F1
#
_cell.length_a   1.000
_cell.length_b   1.000
_cell.length_c   1.000
_cell.angle_alpha   90.00
_cell.angle_beta   90.00
_cell.angle_gamma   90.00
#
_symmetry.space_group_name_H-M   'P 1'
#
loop_
_entity.id
_entity.type
_entity.pdbx_description
1 polymer ?
#
loop_
_entity_poly.entity_id
_entity_poly.type
_entity_poly.pdbx_seq_one_letter_code
_entity_poly.pdbx_strand_id
1 'polypeptide(L)'
;MIFPLSKSLSINGIKVSWIRHRDLHILTVGGYTYTSDQRFQATHSAQTDEWTLQIKWAQQRDAGVYECQVSTQPVRSFFVTLHVVDCDEIYQRMFSDGGLCVCFYC
;
A
#
# COMPACT_ATOMS: atom_id res chain seq x y z
N MET A 1 -0.61 -26.81 3.36
CA MET A 1 -1.16 -25.81 4.31
C MET A 1 -2.07 -24.89 3.52
N ILE A 2 -3.37 -25.10 3.66
CA ILE A 2 -4.43 -24.37 2.96
C ILE A 2 -4.71 -23.13 3.80
N PHE A 3 -4.49 -21.93 3.26
CA PHE A 3 -4.97 -20.71 3.90
C PHE A 3 -6.46 -20.52 3.57
N PRO A 4 -7.29 -20.18 4.56
CA PRO A 4 -8.75 -20.21 4.42
C PRO A 4 -9.25 -19.09 3.51
N LEU A 5 -10.07 -19.46 2.51
CA LEU A 5 -10.86 -18.57 1.65
C LEU A 5 -12.04 -17.97 2.41
N SER A 6 -11.77 -17.25 3.50
CA SER A 6 -12.77 -16.45 4.19
C SER A 6 -12.18 -15.17 4.77
N LYS A 7 -12.13 -14.10 3.95
CA LYS A 7 -12.47 -12.76 4.45
C LYS A 7 -12.66 -11.75 3.33
N SER A 8 -13.81 -11.06 3.44
CA SER A 8 -14.29 -9.93 2.66
C SER A 8 -14.76 -10.28 1.26
N LEU A 9 -16.04 -10.62 1.14
CA LEU A 9 -16.84 -10.33 -0.04
C LEU A 9 -16.87 -8.78 -0.17
N SER A 10 -16.25 -8.23 -1.21
CA SER A 10 -16.45 -6.82 -1.55
C SER A 10 -17.88 -6.67 -2.06
N ILE A 11 -18.56 -5.63 -1.60
CA ILE A 11 -19.99 -5.35 -1.78
C ILE A 11 -20.41 -5.12 -3.25
N ASN A 12 -19.48 -5.21 -4.21
CA ASN A 12 -19.73 -5.30 -5.66
C ASN A 12 -18.69 -6.19 -6.41
N GLY A 13 -17.96 -7.06 -5.71
CA GLY A 13 -16.93 -7.93 -6.31
C GLY A 13 -15.63 -7.22 -6.74
N ILE A 14 -15.60 -5.89 -6.79
CA ILE A 14 -14.39 -5.11 -7.12
C ILE A 14 -13.47 -5.04 -5.91
N LYS A 15 -12.21 -5.41 -6.12
CA LYS A 15 -11.12 -5.44 -5.13
C LYS A 15 -9.96 -4.59 -5.65
N VAL A 16 -9.34 -3.85 -4.74
CA VAL A 16 -8.09 -3.12 -5.00
C VAL A 16 -6.93 -3.93 -4.42
N SER A 17 -5.88 -4.16 -5.20
CA SER A 17 -4.66 -4.80 -4.73
C SER A 17 -3.46 -3.90 -4.94
N TRP A 18 -2.57 -3.87 -3.97
CA TRP A 18 -1.30 -3.17 -4.06
C TRP A 18 -0.17 -4.15 -4.33
N ILE A 19 0.61 -3.88 -5.36
CA ILE A 19 1.70 -4.73 -5.83
C ILE A 19 2.98 -3.92 -5.88
N ARG A 20 4.08 -4.49 -5.40
CA ARG A 20 5.40 -3.89 -5.54
C ARG A 20 6.01 -4.33 -6.86
N HIS A 21 6.26 -3.40 -7.77
CA HIS A 21 6.60 -3.74 -9.15
C HIS A 21 8.01 -4.33 -9.32
N ARG A 22 8.94 -4.02 -8.40
CA ARG A 22 10.34 -4.49 -8.50
C ARG A 22 10.49 -6.02 -8.49
N ASP A 23 9.58 -6.70 -7.79
CA ASP A 23 9.59 -8.15 -7.57
C ASP A 23 8.20 -8.79 -7.71
N LEU A 24 7.23 -8.00 -8.20
CA LEU A 24 5.83 -8.39 -8.39
C LEU A 24 5.18 -8.97 -7.11
N HIS A 25 5.64 -8.51 -5.94
CA HIS A 25 5.14 -8.99 -4.66
C HIS A 25 3.81 -8.32 -4.30
N ILE A 26 2.77 -9.12 -4.08
CA ILE A 26 1.47 -8.62 -3.61
C ILE A 26 1.60 -8.18 -2.16
N LEU A 27 1.36 -6.90 -1.90
CA LEU A 27 1.43 -6.31 -0.57
C LEU A 27 0.10 -6.48 0.15
N THR A 28 -1.00 -6.10 -0.51
CA THR A 28 -2.35 -6.15 0.05
C THR A 28 -3.39 -6.44 -1.04
N VAL A 29 -4.52 -7.02 -0.65
CA VAL A 29 -5.73 -7.15 -1.47
C VAL A 29 -6.94 -6.77 -0.63
N GLY A 30 -7.60 -5.69 -1.01
CA GLY A 30 -8.54 -4.99 -0.17
C GLY A 30 -7.90 -4.68 1.18
N GLY A 31 -8.63 -4.93 2.27
CA GLY A 31 -8.15 -4.70 3.63
C GLY A 31 -7.22 -5.79 4.17
N TYR A 32 -6.87 -6.80 3.37
CA TYR A 32 -6.03 -7.91 3.82
C TYR A 32 -4.58 -7.71 3.35
N THR A 33 -3.64 -7.76 4.30
CA THR A 33 -2.19 -7.67 4.03
C THR A 33 -1.62 -9.05 3.74
N TYR A 34 -1.04 -9.23 2.55
CA TYR A 34 -0.37 -10.46 2.09
C TYR A 34 1.11 -10.52 2.46
N THR A 35 1.76 -9.37 2.53
CA THR A 35 3.17 -9.30 2.94
C THR A 35 3.33 -9.56 4.45
N SER A 36 4.46 -10.14 4.85
CA SER A 36 4.81 -10.31 6.26
C SER A 36 5.38 -9.03 6.90
N ASP A 37 5.72 -8.02 6.09
CA ASP A 37 6.22 -6.74 6.58
C ASP A 37 5.06 -5.91 7.16
N GLN A 38 5.01 -5.83 8.50
CA GLN A 38 3.96 -5.17 9.27
C GLN A 38 3.87 -3.65 9.05
N ARG A 39 4.86 -3.07 8.36
CA ARG A 39 4.86 -1.65 8.01
C ARG A 39 3.85 -1.32 6.92
N PHE A 40 3.48 -2.30 6.08
CA PHE A 40 2.54 -2.14 4.98
C PHE A 40 1.11 -2.43 5.44
N GLN A 41 0.23 -1.45 5.30
CA GLN A 41 -1.18 -1.57 5.64
C GLN A 41 -2.05 -0.93 4.57
N ALA A 42 -3.12 -1.60 4.16
CA ALA A 42 -4.14 -0.99 3.32
C ALA A 42 -5.33 -0.54 4.16
N THR A 43 -5.82 0.66 3.90
CA THR A 43 -7.02 1.23 4.52
C THR A 43 -8.04 1.59 3.43
N HIS A 44 -9.32 1.44 3.74
CA HIS A 44 -10.43 1.81 2.86
C HIS A 44 -11.26 2.89 3.53
N SER A 45 -11.44 4.01 2.84
CA SER A 45 -12.34 5.07 3.26
C SER A 45 -13.73 4.77 2.71
N ALA A 46 -14.63 4.27 3.55
CA ALA A 46 -16.01 3.99 3.16
C ALA A 46 -16.80 5.22 2.70
N GLN A 47 -16.33 6.44 3.05
CA GLN A 47 -16.97 7.69 2.65
C GLN A 47 -16.56 8.15 1.24
N THR A 48 -15.31 7.89 0.84
CA THR A 48 -14.76 8.33 -0.46
C THR A 48 -14.55 7.18 -1.45
N ASP A 49 -14.74 5.94 -1.00
CA ASP A 49 -14.42 4.69 -1.71
C ASP A 49 -12.93 4.57 -2.12
N GLU A 50 -12.05 5.33 -1.47
CA GLU A 50 -10.62 5.34 -1.74
C GLU A 50 -9.88 4.26 -0.94
N TRP A 51 -8.90 3.65 -1.59
CA TRP A 51 -7.99 2.66 -1.05
C TRP A 51 -6.61 3.26 -0.88
N THR A 52 -6.15 3.35 0.37
CA THR A 52 -4.84 3.90 0.69
C THR A 52 -3.86 2.80 1.09
N LEU A 53 -2.66 2.75 0.51
CA LEU A 53 -1.54 1.98 1.04
C LEU A 53 -0.69 2.86 1.94
N GLN A 54 -0.56 2.47 3.20
CA GLN A 54 0.27 3.13 4.20
C GLN A 54 1.56 2.31 4.39
N ILE A 55 2.69 3.00 4.35
CA ILE A 55 4.01 2.44 4.71
C ILE A 55 4.54 3.18 5.92
N LYS A 56 4.62 2.50 7.07
CA LYS A 56 5.21 3.03 8.30
C LYS A 56 6.73 2.91 8.25
N TRP A 57 7.45 3.91 8.77
CA TRP A 57 8.91 3.87 8.86
C TRP A 57 9.55 3.58 7.50
N ALA A 58 9.14 4.32 6.46
CA ALA A 58 9.67 4.12 5.11
C ALA A 58 11.19 4.28 5.10
N GLN A 59 11.88 3.37 4.41
CA GLN A 59 13.33 3.35 4.30
C GLN A 59 13.73 3.55 2.84
N GLN A 60 14.96 4.00 2.57
CA GLN A 60 15.41 4.27 1.20
C GLN A 60 15.23 3.06 0.26
N ARG A 61 15.32 1.84 0.80
CA ARG A 61 15.08 0.60 0.05
C ARG A 61 13.62 0.38 -0.36
N ASP A 62 12.66 1.10 0.19
CA ASP A 62 11.25 0.98 -0.18
C ASP A 62 10.95 1.82 -1.43
N ALA A 63 11.79 2.80 -1.77
CA ALA A 63 11.63 3.61 -2.97
C ALA A 63 11.51 2.73 -4.23
N GLY A 64 10.63 3.12 -5.15
CA GLY A 64 10.34 2.38 -6.37
C GLY A 64 8.89 2.46 -6.82
N VAL A 65 8.54 1.67 -7.83
CA VAL A 65 7.20 1.66 -8.42
C VAL A 65 6.30 0.65 -7.70
N TYR A 66 5.10 1.11 -7.39
CA TYR A 66 3.98 0.35 -6.85
C TYR A 66 2.83 0.41 -7.84
N GLU A 67 2.05 -0.64 -7.89
CA GLU A 67 0.87 -0.75 -8.73
C GLU A 67 -0.36 -0.91 -7.84
N CYS A 68 -1.34 -0.02 -8.01
CA CYS A 68 -2.71 -0.26 -7.59
C CYS A 68 -3.45 -0.94 -8.74
N GLN A 69 -3.94 -2.14 -8.50
CA GLN A 69 -4.71 -2.91 -9.47
C GLN A 69 -6.16 -3.03 -8.99
N VAL A 70 -7.10 -2.64 -9.85
CA VAL A 70 -8.54 -2.72 -9.60
C VAL A 70 -9.12 -3.89 -10.39
N SER A 71 -9.76 -4.85 -9.72
CA SER A 71 -10.31 -6.09 -10.28
C SER A 71 -11.59 -5.89 -11.12
N THR A 72 -11.63 -4.82 -11.90
CA THR A 72 -12.65 -4.58 -12.93
C THR A 72 -12.42 -5.47 -14.16
N GLN A 73 -13.40 -5.55 -15.06
CA GLN A 73 -13.28 -6.26 -16.33
C GLN A 73 -13.37 -5.24 -17.47
N PRO A 74 -12.27 -4.93 -18.20
CA PRO A 74 -10.90 -5.42 -18.01
C PRO A 74 -10.22 -4.84 -16.76
N VAL A 75 -9.18 -5.50 -16.27
CA VAL A 75 -8.41 -5.04 -15.09
C VAL A 75 -7.82 -3.67 -15.38
N ARG A 76 -7.88 -2.78 -14.38
CA ARG A 76 -7.27 -1.46 -14.43
C ARG A 76 -6.06 -1.41 -13.51
N SER A 77 -4.96 -0.87 -14.01
CA SER A 77 -3.69 -0.72 -13.28
C SER A 77 -3.29 0.74 -13.21
N PHE A 78 -2.89 1.19 -12.03
CA PHE A 78 -2.41 2.53 -11.74
C PHE A 78 -1.02 2.43 -11.12
N PHE A 79 -0.02 3.01 -11.76
CA PHE A 79 1.36 2.97 -11.30
C PHE A 79 1.71 4.23 -10.52
N VAL A 80 2.32 4.06 -9.35
CA VAL A 80 2.71 5.14 -8.45
C VAL A 80 4.18 4.96 -8.07
N THR A 81 4.97 6.02 -8.14
CA THR A 81 6.39 5.97 -7.79
C THR A 81 6.59 6.54 -6.39
N LEU A 82 7.15 5.73 -5.49
CA LEU A 82 7.58 6.14 -4.17
C LEU A 82 8.98 6.73 -4.23
N HIS A 83 9.10 7.99 -3.84
CA HIS A 83 10.38 8.62 -3.55
C HIS A 83 10.54 8.73 -2.04
N VAL A 84 11.55 8.06 -1.50
CA VAL A 84 12.00 8.27 -0.12
C VAL A 84 13.12 9.30 -0.20
N VAL A 85 12.91 10.41 0.50
CA VAL A 85 13.92 11.45 0.68
C VAL A 85 14.48 11.31 2.07
N ASP A 86 15.78 11.06 2.16
CA ASP A 86 16.49 11.15 3.42
C ASP A 86 16.38 12.59 3.91
N CYS A 87 15.84 12.76 5.12
CA CYS A 87 16.03 14.01 5.82
C CYS A 87 17.51 14.06 6.21
N ASP A 88 18.28 14.92 5.53
CA ASP A 88 19.56 15.40 6.05
C ASP A 88 19.37 15.80 7.54
N GLU A 89 20.39 15.62 8.37
CA GLU A 89 20.35 15.66 9.86
C GLU A 89 19.62 16.89 10.47
N ILE A 90 19.36 17.93 9.67
CA ILE A 90 18.71 19.18 10.07
C ILE A 90 17.16 19.06 10.14
N TYR A 91 16.50 18.17 9.37
CA TYR A 91 15.02 18.04 9.40
C TYR A 91 14.49 17.11 10.52
N GLN A 92 15.33 16.24 11.08
CA GLN A 92 14.94 15.34 12.19
C GLN A 92 14.58 16.08 13.48
N ARG A 93 15.08 17.31 13.67
CA ARG A 93 14.69 18.15 14.82
C ARG A 93 13.31 18.80 14.66
N MET A 94 12.73 18.78 13.45
CA MET A 94 11.46 19.46 13.16
C MET A 94 10.26 18.49 13.09
N PHE A 95 10.49 17.18 12.94
CA PHE A 95 9.45 16.14 13.00
C PHE A 95 9.69 15.18 14.18
N SER A 96 9.12 15.50 15.34
CA SER A 96 9.19 14.68 16.56
C SER A 96 8.32 13.41 16.55
N ASP A 97 7.51 13.17 15.52
CA ASP A 97 6.81 11.90 15.34
C ASP A 97 7.64 11.03 14.39
N GLY A 98 8.55 10.25 14.95
CA GLY A 98 9.37 9.31 14.21
C GLY A 98 8.50 8.44 13.30
N GLY A 99 8.70 8.56 11.98
CA GLY A 99 8.05 7.72 10.99
C GLY A 99 7.45 8.54 9.88
N LEU A 100 8.21 8.70 8.79
CA LEU A 100 7.64 9.02 7.49
C LEU A 100 6.57 7.96 7.19
N CYS A 101 5.30 8.32 7.38
CA CYS A 101 4.16 7.53 6.93
C CYS A 101 3.87 7.99 5.51
N VAL A 102 4.16 7.15 4.52
CA VAL A 102 3.79 7.45 3.14
C VAL A 102 2.45 6.80 2.84
N CYS A 103 1.48 7.62 2.43
CA CYS A 103 0.16 7.19 1.97
C CYS A 103 0.11 7.25 0.44
N PHE A 104 -0.23 6.14 -0.21
CA PHE A 104 -0.57 6.11 -1.63
C PHE A 104 -2.06 6.01 -1.80
N TYR A 105 -2.64 6.89 -2.59
CA TYR A 105 -4.06 6.89 -2.89
C TYR A 105 -4.32 6.13 -4.20
N CYS A 106 -5.29 5.25 -4.13
CA CYS A 106 -6.06 4.70 -5.21
C CYS A 106 -7.55 4.89 -4.83
#